data_AF-A0A7S0A101-F1
#
_entry.id   AF-A0A7S0A101-F1
#
_cell.length_a   1.000
_cell.length_b   1.000
_cell.length_c   1.000
_cell.angle_alpha   90.00
_cell.angle_beta   90.00
_cell.angle_gamma   90.00
#
_symmetry.space_group_name_H-M   'P 1'
#
loop_
_entity.id
_entity.type
_entity.pdbx_description
1 polymer ?
#
loop_
_entity_poly.entity_id
_entity_poly.type
_entity_poly.pdbx_seq_one_letter_code
_entity_poly.pdbx_strand_id
1 'polypeptide(L)'
;MVIVRLRRLVQPAIVMALLFDMPATDASLLRGSLNEDIPTSPPHWRCFGGCADRFGGDSSAGCECEQGHVKILARWVQEASVATTAAFPKELAGCTCTVEGEDCHCVGDCNEDVQVDVCTELLGHCQCTHFDEGICECNGYCHTKDQRAEACFNEAGCSWTGNWCEAEVGLMWY
;
A
#
# COMPACT_ATOMS: atom_id res chain seq x y z
N MET A 1 4.07 9.27 52.19
CA MET A 1 4.65 10.60 51.91
C MET A 1 4.26 10.96 50.48
N VAL A 2 3.34 11.89 50.32
CA VAL A 2 2.62 12.18 49.07
C VAL A 2 3.25 13.43 48.43
N ILE A 3 3.74 13.32 47.19
CA ILE A 3 4.22 14.47 46.42
C ILE A 3 3.24 14.72 45.27
N VAL A 4 2.27 15.60 45.53
CA VAL A 4 1.36 16.13 44.50
C VAL A 4 2.12 17.18 43.70
N ARG A 5 2.47 16.90 42.44
CA ARG A 5 3.00 17.90 41.51
C ARG A 5 1.86 18.54 40.74
N LEU A 6 1.38 19.68 41.23
CA LEU A 6 0.67 20.68 40.43
C LEU A 6 1.59 21.16 39.29
N ARG A 7 1.22 20.92 38.04
CA ARG A 7 1.78 21.63 36.89
C ARG A 7 0.67 22.27 36.06
N ARG A 8 0.47 23.55 36.41
CA ARG A 8 0.14 24.72 35.57
C ARG A 8 -0.57 24.44 34.24
N LEU A 9 -1.86 24.76 34.25
CA LEU A 9 -2.60 25.32 33.12
C LEU A 9 -1.88 26.56 32.60
N VAL A 10 -1.35 26.48 31.38
CA VAL A 10 -0.93 27.65 30.60
C VAL A 10 -1.62 27.51 29.25
N GLN A 11 -2.76 28.19 29.10
CA GLN A 11 -3.37 28.46 27.80
C GLN A 11 -2.54 29.51 27.07
N PRO A 12 -2.35 29.34 25.76
CA PRO A 12 -2.33 30.46 24.84
C PRO A 12 -3.61 30.42 24.00
N ALA A 13 -4.58 31.24 24.41
CA ALA A 13 -5.40 31.96 23.44
C ALA A 13 -4.48 32.92 22.67
N ILE A 14 -4.88 33.37 21.48
CA ILE A 14 -4.12 34.20 20.50
C ILE A 14 -3.34 33.29 19.55
N VAL A 15 -3.76 33.05 18.29
CA VAL A 15 -3.88 34.01 17.19
C VAL A 15 -5.00 33.55 16.25
N MET A 16 -6.10 34.30 16.23
CA MET A 16 -7.22 34.17 15.31
C MET A 16 -7.33 35.55 14.66
N ALA A 17 -6.65 35.76 13.52
CA ALA A 17 -6.85 36.91 12.60
C ALA A 17 -5.73 36.97 11.55
N LEU A 18 -5.82 36.18 10.47
CA LEU A 18 -5.35 36.58 9.13
C LEU A 18 -6.22 35.85 8.10
N LEU A 19 -7.47 36.29 8.01
CA LEU A 19 -8.29 36.18 6.80
C LEU A 19 -7.56 36.96 5.70
N PHE A 20 -6.90 36.24 4.79
CA PHE A 20 -6.46 36.81 3.53
C PHE A 20 -7.51 36.54 2.47
N ASP A 21 -8.11 37.63 2.00
CA ASP A 21 -8.87 37.75 0.77
C ASP A 21 -8.22 36.96 -0.38
N MET A 22 -8.87 35.90 -0.86
CA MET A 22 -8.60 35.36 -2.18
C MET A 22 -9.70 35.81 -3.16
N PRO A 23 -9.32 36.53 -4.24
CA PRO A 23 -10.25 36.96 -5.27
C PRO A 23 -10.74 35.75 -6.09
N ALA A 24 -12.06 35.70 -6.30
CA ALA A 24 -12.72 34.77 -7.20
C ALA A 24 -12.20 34.94 -8.63
N THR A 25 -11.37 34.00 -9.09
CA THR A 25 -11.02 33.88 -10.51
C THR A 25 -11.99 32.94 -11.21
N ASP A 26 -12.51 33.44 -12.32
CA ASP A 26 -13.51 32.87 -13.21
C ASP A 26 -13.40 31.36 -13.49
N ALA A 27 -14.54 30.70 -13.32
CA ALA A 27 -14.84 29.37 -13.84
C ALA A 27 -14.88 29.39 -15.38
N SER A 28 -13.73 29.11 -16.02
CA SER A 28 -13.68 28.76 -17.43
C SER A 28 -14.05 27.29 -17.60
N LEU A 29 -15.30 27.07 -17.99
CA LEU A 29 -15.88 25.82 -18.47
C LEU A 29 -15.06 25.21 -19.62
N LEU A 30 -14.15 24.30 -19.31
CA LEU A 30 -13.62 23.36 -20.31
C LEU A 30 -14.65 22.25 -20.52
N ARG A 31 -15.62 22.51 -21.41
CA ARG A 31 -16.39 21.48 -22.11
C ARG A 31 -15.43 20.68 -23.00
N GLY A 32 -14.77 19.67 -22.42
CA GLY A 32 -14.04 18.65 -23.15
C GLY A 32 -15.04 17.76 -23.90
N SER A 33 -15.04 17.86 -25.21
CA SER A 33 -15.80 17.01 -26.14
C SER A 33 -15.20 15.60 -26.13
N LEU A 34 -15.75 14.69 -25.33
CA LEU A 34 -15.50 13.25 -25.41
C LEU A 34 -16.13 12.71 -26.70
N ASN A 35 -15.38 12.80 -27.80
CA ASN A 35 -15.57 11.99 -28.98
C ASN A 35 -14.22 11.33 -29.28
N GLU A 36 -13.78 10.47 -28.35
CA GLU A 36 -12.71 9.54 -28.58
C GLU A 36 -13.33 8.25 -29.11
N ASP A 37 -13.27 8.10 -30.43
CA ASP A 37 -13.46 6.83 -31.10
C ASP A 37 -12.48 5.83 -30.49
N ILE A 38 -12.94 5.00 -29.56
CA ILE A 38 -12.17 3.89 -29.00
C ILE A 38 -11.87 2.96 -30.19
N PRO A 39 -10.62 2.83 -30.66
CA PRO A 39 -10.30 1.88 -31.70
C PRO A 39 -10.63 0.50 -31.14
N THR A 40 -11.66 -0.12 -31.72
CA THR A 40 -12.07 -1.51 -31.48
C THR A 40 -11.04 -2.42 -32.13
N SER A 41 -9.77 -2.30 -31.72
CA SER A 41 -8.79 -3.35 -31.97
C SER A 41 -9.07 -4.48 -30.97
N PRO A 42 -9.16 -5.74 -31.41
CA PRO A 42 -9.29 -6.86 -30.48
C PRO A 42 -8.15 -6.83 -29.46
N PRO A 43 -8.40 -7.20 -28.19
CA PRO A 43 -7.37 -7.19 -27.15
C PRO A 43 -6.19 -8.08 -27.58
N HIS A 44 -5.08 -7.44 -27.92
CA HIS A 44 -3.82 -8.12 -28.15
C HIS A 44 -3.24 -8.50 -26.78
N TRP A 45 -3.41 -9.76 -26.40
CA TRP A 45 -2.81 -10.32 -25.20
C TRP A 45 -1.29 -10.38 -25.38
N ARG A 46 -0.57 -9.58 -24.58
CA ARG A 46 0.89 -9.69 -24.44
C ARG A 46 1.18 -10.67 -23.32
N CYS A 47 1.55 -11.90 -23.64
CA CYS A 47 1.98 -12.86 -22.62
C CYS A 47 3.37 -12.46 -22.11
N PHE A 48 3.48 -12.15 -20.82
CA PHE A 48 4.75 -11.85 -20.16
C PHE A 48 5.55 -13.15 -20.03
N GLY A 49 6.71 -13.24 -20.70
CA GLY A 49 7.57 -14.42 -20.65
C GLY A 49 8.31 -14.76 -21.93
N GLY A 50 8.01 -14.09 -23.05
CA GLY A 50 8.63 -14.37 -24.34
C GLY A 50 8.34 -15.81 -24.77
N CYS A 51 7.35 -16.00 -25.63
CA CYS A 51 7.32 -17.21 -26.46
C CYS A 51 8.54 -17.12 -27.38
N ALA A 52 9.70 -17.51 -26.85
CA ALA A 52 10.97 -17.38 -27.51
C ALA A 52 11.24 -18.68 -28.23
N ASP A 53 11.33 -18.53 -29.54
CA ASP A 53 11.70 -19.45 -30.61
C ASP A 53 13.10 -20.09 -30.43
N ARG A 54 13.58 -20.29 -29.20
CA ARG A 54 14.96 -20.74 -28.90
C ARG A 54 15.27 -22.16 -29.38
N PHE A 55 14.28 -22.88 -29.92
CA PHE A 55 14.48 -24.20 -30.54
C PHE A 55 13.86 -24.34 -31.93
N GLY A 56 13.69 -23.25 -32.70
CA GLY A 56 13.34 -23.36 -34.13
C GLY A 56 12.06 -24.15 -34.39
N GLY A 57 11.08 -24.04 -33.50
CA GLY A 57 9.77 -24.66 -33.64
C GLY A 57 8.80 -23.73 -34.35
N ASP A 58 8.30 -24.20 -35.49
CA ASP A 58 7.02 -23.87 -36.12
C ASP A 58 6.12 -22.88 -35.34
N SER A 59 5.88 -21.71 -35.95
CA SER A 59 5.03 -20.61 -35.48
C SER A 59 3.52 -20.92 -35.44
N SER A 60 3.10 -22.17 -35.60
CA SER A 60 1.69 -22.60 -35.54
C SER A 60 1.27 -23.23 -34.21
N ALA A 61 2.19 -23.46 -33.27
CA ALA A 61 1.85 -23.77 -31.89
C ALA A 61 1.48 -22.47 -31.16
N GLY A 62 0.19 -22.11 -31.19
CA GLY A 62 -0.34 -20.95 -30.48
C GLY A 62 0.06 -20.99 -29.01
N CYS A 63 0.55 -19.87 -28.49
CA CYS A 63 0.79 -19.74 -27.05
C CYS A 63 -0.58 -19.75 -26.36
N GLU A 64 -0.94 -20.90 -25.80
CA GLU A 64 -2.13 -21.06 -24.97
C GLU A 64 -1.86 -20.39 -23.62
N CYS A 65 -2.07 -19.08 -23.58
CA CYS A 65 -1.99 -18.30 -22.35
C CYS A 65 -3.29 -18.54 -21.57
N GLU A 66 -3.30 -19.51 -20.66
CA GLU A 66 -4.43 -19.70 -19.75
C GLU A 66 -4.60 -18.46 -18.86
N GLN A 67 -5.85 -18.07 -18.60
CA GLN A 67 -6.24 -17.02 -17.65
C GLN A 67 -6.04 -17.48 -16.19
N GLY A 68 -4.83 -17.94 -15.87
CA GLY A 68 -4.44 -18.29 -14.51
C GLY A 68 -3.92 -17.08 -13.76
N HIS A 69 -4.30 -16.92 -12.49
CA HIS A 69 -3.62 -16.01 -11.58
C HIS A 69 -2.13 -16.34 -11.58
N VAL A 70 -1.29 -15.34 -11.87
CA VAL A 70 0.16 -15.51 -11.88
C VAL A 70 0.59 -15.82 -10.46
N LYS A 71 0.90 -17.09 -10.16
CA LYS A 71 1.61 -17.45 -8.93
C LYS A 71 3.05 -16.96 -9.08
N ILE A 72 3.29 -15.72 -8.69
CA ILE A 72 4.64 -15.17 -8.57
C ILE A 72 5.29 -15.90 -7.40
N LEU A 73 5.94 -17.03 -7.69
CA LEU A 73 6.87 -17.64 -6.76
C LEU A 73 8.11 -16.74 -6.73
N ALA A 74 8.16 -15.84 -5.75
CA ALA A 74 9.35 -15.06 -5.45
C ALA A 74 10.45 -16.04 -4.99
N ARG A 75 11.18 -16.60 -5.96
CA ARG A 75 12.41 -17.33 -5.69
C ARG A 75 13.50 -16.27 -5.56
N TRP A 76 13.88 -15.99 -4.32
CA TRP A 76 15.03 -15.16 -4.00
C TRP A 76 16.29 -15.81 -4.60
N VAL A 77 16.67 -15.39 -5.81
CA VAL A 77 17.97 -15.73 -6.40
C VAL A 77 18.95 -14.74 -5.80
N GLN A 78 19.68 -15.17 -4.76
CA GLN A 78 20.80 -14.41 -4.23
C GLN A 78 21.86 -14.26 -5.33
N GLU A 79 21.93 -13.10 -5.96
CA GLU A 79 23.16 -12.66 -6.61
C GLU A 79 24.20 -12.50 -5.50
N ALA A 80 25.24 -13.33 -5.54
CA ALA A 80 26.35 -13.32 -4.61
C ALA A 80 27.13 -11.99 -4.72
N SER A 81 26.65 -10.94 -4.06
CA SER A 81 27.36 -9.68 -3.91
C SER A 81 28.07 -9.65 -2.55
N VAL A 82 29.38 -9.43 -2.66
CA VAL A 82 30.40 -9.05 -1.67
C VAL A 82 29.99 -9.10 -0.18
N ALA A 83 30.67 -10.01 0.52
CA ALA A 83 30.59 -10.26 1.95
C ALA A 83 30.74 -9.00 2.81
N THR A 84 29.61 -8.44 3.23
CA THR A 84 29.51 -7.74 4.51
C THR A 84 29.01 -8.76 5.52
N THR A 85 29.82 -9.07 6.53
CA THR A 85 29.47 -9.94 7.67
C THR A 85 28.44 -9.24 8.57
N ALA A 86 27.26 -8.98 8.04
CA ALA A 86 26.05 -8.92 8.86
C ALA A 86 25.70 -10.38 9.16
N ALA A 87 25.76 -10.75 10.44
CA ALA A 87 25.29 -12.06 10.89
C ALA A 87 23.78 -12.13 10.68
N PHE A 88 23.34 -12.46 9.47
CA PHE A 88 21.96 -12.86 9.22
C PHE A 88 21.75 -14.15 10.03
N PRO A 89 20.85 -14.15 11.01
CA PRO A 89 20.59 -15.34 11.79
C PRO A 89 20.08 -16.44 10.86
N LYS A 90 20.93 -17.45 10.69
CA LYS A 90 20.61 -18.87 10.55
C LYS A 90 19.34 -19.14 9.73
N GLU A 91 19.54 -19.59 8.49
CA GLU A 91 18.55 -20.29 7.65
C GLU A 91 17.28 -20.68 8.42
N LEU A 92 16.23 -19.86 8.30
CA LEU A 92 14.87 -20.26 8.62
C LEU A 92 14.41 -21.24 7.54
N ALA A 93 15.05 -22.41 7.52
CA ALA A 93 14.76 -23.50 6.60
C ALA A 93 13.37 -24.06 6.94
N GLY A 94 12.32 -23.39 6.46
CA GLY A 94 10.94 -23.83 6.65
C GLY A 94 9.88 -22.73 6.60
N CYS A 95 10.24 -21.45 6.70
CA CYS A 95 9.25 -20.38 6.66
C CYS A 95 8.85 -20.04 5.23
N THR A 96 7.57 -20.20 4.88
CA THR A 96 7.03 -19.81 3.57
C THR A 96 5.83 -18.90 3.79
N CYS A 97 5.92 -17.66 3.31
CA CYS A 97 4.83 -16.68 3.37
C CYS A 97 4.13 -16.56 2.02
N THR A 98 2.80 -16.51 2.06
CA THR A 98 1.92 -16.30 0.90
C THR A 98 1.11 -15.04 1.14
N VAL A 99 0.94 -14.24 0.10
CA VAL A 99 0.18 -12.98 0.14
C VAL A 99 -1.11 -13.15 -0.66
N GLU A 100 -2.23 -12.78 -0.04
CA GLU A 100 -3.57 -12.76 -0.65
C GLU A 100 -4.22 -11.40 -0.40
N GLY A 101 -4.10 -10.49 -1.37
CA GLY A 101 -4.55 -9.09 -1.18
C GLY A 101 -3.63 -8.36 -0.20
N GLU A 102 -4.20 -7.89 0.92
CA GLU A 102 -3.46 -7.22 2.02
C GLU A 102 -3.08 -8.19 3.14
N ASP A 103 -3.54 -9.45 3.07
CA ASP A 103 -3.29 -10.45 4.08
C ASP A 103 -2.02 -11.24 3.73
N CYS A 104 -1.16 -11.41 4.73
CA CYS A 104 0.08 -12.19 4.62
C CYS A 104 0.05 -13.36 5.60
N HIS A 105 0.09 -14.58 5.05
CA HIS A 105 0.03 -15.83 5.81
C HIS A 105 1.34 -16.59 5.67
N CYS A 106 2.03 -16.80 6.78
CA CYS A 106 3.26 -17.58 6.85
C CYS A 106 3.01 -18.97 7.45
N VAL A 107 3.60 -20.00 6.84
CA VAL A 107 3.53 -21.39 7.29
C VAL A 107 4.95 -21.90 7.55
N GLY A 108 5.11 -22.71 8.59
CA GLY A 108 6.38 -23.31 9.01
C GLY A 108 6.87 -22.78 10.35
N ASP A 109 8.17 -22.95 10.63
CA ASP A 109 8.81 -22.44 11.85
C ASP A 109 9.18 -20.94 11.70
N CYS A 110 8.17 -20.11 11.45
CA CYS A 110 8.31 -18.65 11.39
C CYS A 110 8.14 -18.07 12.80
N ASN A 111 9.16 -17.41 13.33
CA ASN A 111 8.96 -16.54 14.50
C ASN A 111 8.11 -15.32 14.10
N GLU A 112 7.39 -14.73 15.04
CA GLU A 112 6.53 -13.56 14.82
C GLU A 112 7.33 -12.39 14.20
N ASP A 113 8.53 -12.10 14.74
CA ASP A 113 9.41 -11.06 14.20
C ASP A 113 9.77 -11.30 12.72
N VAL A 114 10.03 -12.56 12.35
CA VAL A 114 10.37 -12.96 10.97
C VAL A 114 9.15 -12.81 10.06
N GLN A 115 7.97 -13.18 10.56
CA GLN A 115 6.72 -12.97 9.81
C GLN A 115 6.49 -11.49 9.57
N VAL A 116 6.66 -10.63 10.59
CA VAL A 116 6.50 -9.19 10.45
C VAL A 116 7.48 -8.63 9.43
N ASP A 117 8.77 -8.97 9.53
CA ASP A 117 9.80 -8.50 8.59
C ASP A 117 9.49 -8.93 7.15
N VAL A 118 9.20 -10.22 6.93
CA VAL A 118 8.92 -10.76 5.58
C VAL A 118 7.64 -10.17 5.01
N CYS A 119 6.57 -10.11 5.78
CA CYS A 119 5.30 -9.56 5.29
C CYS A 119 5.42 -8.05 5.03
N THR A 120 6.20 -7.32 5.84
CA THR A 120 6.50 -5.90 5.61
C THR A 120 7.36 -5.69 4.36
N GLU A 121 8.30 -6.59 4.07
CA GLU A 121 9.09 -6.54 2.83
C GLU A 121 8.23 -6.82 1.59
N LEU A 122 7.27 -7.76 1.69
CA LEU A 122 6.40 -8.14 0.57
C LEU A 122 5.28 -7.13 0.28
N LEU A 123 4.60 -6.65 1.32
CA LEU A 123 3.44 -5.75 1.20
C LEU A 123 3.78 -4.28 1.43
N GLY A 124 4.92 -3.98 2.04
CA GLY A 124 5.27 -2.66 2.54
C GLY A 124 4.77 -2.42 3.97
N HIS A 125 5.17 -1.28 4.53
CA HIS A 125 4.71 -0.82 5.84
C HIS A 125 3.21 -0.46 5.81
N CYS A 126 2.51 -0.73 6.92
CA CYS A 126 1.14 -0.27 7.15
C CYS A 126 1.06 1.26 7.05
N GLN A 127 0.40 1.77 6.01
CA GLN A 127 0.19 3.20 5.77
C GLN A 127 -1.22 3.43 5.27
N CYS A 128 -1.88 4.48 5.77
CA CYS A 128 -3.18 4.91 5.27
C CYS A 128 -3.03 6.17 4.44
N THR A 129 -3.89 6.34 3.45
CA THR A 129 -3.92 7.51 2.59
C THR A 129 -5.35 8.00 2.47
N HIS A 130 -5.55 9.29 2.70
CA HIS A 130 -6.83 9.95 2.46
C HIS A 130 -6.97 10.30 0.98
N PHE A 131 -8.07 9.84 0.38
CA PHE A 131 -8.45 10.17 -0.99
C PHE A 131 -9.55 11.24 -1.01
N ASP A 132 -9.51 12.11 -2.03
CA ASP A 132 -10.43 13.26 -2.19
C ASP A 132 -11.90 12.82 -2.33
N GLU A 133 -12.15 11.56 -2.67
CA GLU A 133 -13.48 10.94 -2.69
C GLU A 133 -14.08 10.71 -1.28
N GLY A 134 -13.39 11.12 -0.21
CA GLY A 134 -13.83 10.92 1.18
C GLY A 134 -13.68 9.47 1.62
N ILE A 135 -12.61 8.82 1.16
CA ILE A 135 -12.28 7.43 1.50
C ILE A 135 -10.85 7.41 2.05
N CYS A 136 -10.66 6.71 3.16
CA CYS A 136 -9.34 6.39 3.68
C CYS A 136 -9.02 4.94 3.36
N GLU A 137 -7.95 4.70 2.61
CA GLU A 137 -7.50 3.35 2.26
C GLU A 137 -6.17 3.07 2.95
N CYS A 138 -6.08 1.94 3.64
CA CYS A 138 -4.86 1.51 4.32
C CYS A 138 -4.21 0.38 3.55
N ASN A 139 -2.99 0.60 3.10
CA ASN A 139 -2.20 -0.34 2.33
C ASN A 139 -1.04 -0.88 3.18
N GLY A 140 -0.49 -2.03 2.76
CA GLY A 140 0.67 -2.67 3.40
C GLY A 140 0.32 -3.61 4.54
N TYR A 141 1.35 -4.20 5.16
CA TYR A 141 1.17 -5.18 6.23
C TYR A 141 0.99 -4.51 7.59
N CYS A 142 -0.23 -4.60 8.14
CA CYS A 142 -0.52 -4.21 9.52
C CYS A 142 -0.57 -5.46 10.39
N HIS A 143 0.45 -5.67 11.24
CA HIS A 143 0.58 -6.90 12.02
C HIS A 143 -0.57 -7.09 13.01
N THR A 144 -1.00 -6.00 13.63
CA THR A 144 -2.14 -5.99 14.56
C THR A 144 -3.17 -4.96 14.13
N LYS A 145 -4.39 -5.17 14.61
CA LYS A 145 -5.49 -4.21 14.46
C LYS A 145 -5.15 -2.85 15.08
N ASP A 146 -4.39 -2.83 16.17
CA ASP A 146 -3.95 -1.61 16.84
C ASP A 146 -2.96 -0.82 15.98
N GLN A 147 -2.02 -1.51 15.28
CA GLN A 147 -1.15 -0.84 14.31
C GLN A 147 -1.94 -0.24 13.14
N ARG A 148 -2.97 -0.94 12.65
CA ARG A 148 -3.85 -0.38 11.60
C ARG A 148 -4.63 0.84 12.09
N ALA A 149 -5.14 0.80 13.33
CA ALA A 149 -5.80 1.94 13.94
C ALA A 149 -4.84 3.12 14.12
N GLU A 150 -3.60 2.86 14.55
CA GLU A 150 -2.55 3.88 14.67
C GLU A 150 -2.21 4.51 13.32
N ALA A 151 -2.02 3.69 12.28
CA ALA A 151 -1.79 4.19 10.92
C ALA A 151 -2.97 5.05 10.42
N CYS A 152 -4.20 4.66 10.75
CA CYS A 152 -5.41 5.44 10.42
C CYS A 152 -5.43 6.79 11.15
N PHE A 153 -5.12 6.82 12.45
CA PHE A 153 -5.08 8.08 13.22
C PHE A 153 -3.91 9.00 12.85
N ASN A 154 -2.85 8.44 12.27
CA ASN A 154 -1.72 9.21 11.77
C ASN A 154 -2.03 9.92 10.45
N GLU A 155 -3.03 9.44 9.69
CA GLU A 155 -3.45 10.05 8.44
C GLU A 155 -4.48 11.16 8.68
N ALA A 156 -4.22 12.34 8.13
CA ALA A 156 -5.09 13.51 8.34
C ALA A 156 -6.42 13.33 7.60
N GLY A 157 -7.53 13.65 8.27
CA GLY A 157 -8.88 13.51 7.70
C GLY A 157 -9.44 12.08 7.78
N CYS A 158 -8.72 11.16 8.43
CA CYS A 158 -9.16 9.80 8.67
C CYS A 158 -9.54 9.57 10.14
N SER A 159 -10.55 8.70 10.35
CA SER A 159 -11.04 8.29 11.66
C SER A 159 -11.24 6.77 11.70
N TRP A 160 -10.95 6.19 12.86
CA TRP A 160 -11.05 4.74 13.05
C TRP A 160 -12.42 4.36 13.63
N THR A 161 -13.17 3.49 12.92
CA THR A 161 -14.50 3.02 13.35
C THR A 161 -14.48 1.84 14.31
N GLY A 162 -13.28 1.39 14.69
CA GLY A 162 -13.09 0.17 15.44
C GLY A 162 -12.80 -1.05 14.57
N ASN A 163 -13.08 -1.06 13.26
CA ASN A 163 -12.76 -2.19 12.38
C ASN A 163 -12.08 -1.78 11.06
N TRP A 164 -12.36 -0.59 10.55
CA TRP A 164 -11.76 -0.03 9.35
C TRP A 164 -11.52 1.48 9.53
N CYS A 165 -10.71 2.05 8.64
CA CYS A 165 -10.46 3.47 8.57
C CYS A 165 -11.51 4.11 7.66
N GLU A 166 -12.19 5.15 8.13
CA GLU A 166 -13.15 5.94 7.34
C GLU A 166 -12.72 7.40 7.30
N ALA A 167 -13.05 8.12 6.23
CA ALA A 167 -12.80 9.55 6.22
C ALA A 167 -13.75 10.26 7.19
N GLU A 168 -13.24 11.29 7.87
CA GLU A 168 -14.06 12.14 8.71
C GLU A 168 -15.08 12.91 7.85
N VAL A 169 -16.36 12.60 8.04
CA VAL A 169 -17.47 13.38 7.48
C VAL A 169 -17.67 14.68 8.30
N GLY A 170 -16.68 15.56 8.23
CA GLY A 170 -16.69 16.90 8.82
C GLY A 170 -16.94 17.99 7.77
N LEU A 171 -17.46 19.14 8.18
CA LEU A 171 -17.78 20.28 7.31
C LEU A 171 -16.51 20.83 6.62
N MET A 172 -16.17 20.25 5.47
CA MET A 172 -15.50 20.87 4.32
C MET A 172 -14.23 21.70 4.66
N TRP A 173 -13.07 21.06 4.57
CA TRP A 173 -11.79 21.76 4.48
C TRP A 173 -11.63 22.24 3.02
N TYR A 174 -11.84 23.53 2.79
CA TYR A 174 -11.57 24.21 1.51
C TYR A 174 -10.16 24.80 1.50
#